data_AF-A0A1H0F3M7-F1
#
_entry.id   AF-A0A1H0F3M7-F1
#
_cell.length_a   1.000
_cell.length_b   1.000
_cell.length_c   1.000
_cell.angle_alpha   90.00
_cell.angle_beta   90.00
_cell.angle_gamma   90.00
#
_symmetry.space_group_name_H-M   'P 1'
#
loop_
_entity.id
_entity.type
_entity.pdbx_description
1 polymer ?
#
loop_
_entity_poly.entity_id
_entity_poly.type
_entity_poly.pdbx_seq_one_letter_code
_entity_poly.pdbx_strand_id
1 'polypeptide(L)' 'MAKFALTLVIIGALNWLLIGLFQWDLVSALLGGDSHRASSGLSRIIYTVVGLCGIYCVRFYSDDKHAVR' A
#
# COMPACT_ATOMS: atom_id res chain seq x y z
N MET A 1 16.12 -8.39 -8.11
CA MET A 1 14.69 -8.65 -8.44
C MET A 1 13.78 -8.40 -7.24
N ALA A 2 14.09 -8.95 -6.05
CA ALA A 2 13.28 -8.78 -4.83
C ALA A 2 12.99 -7.31 -4.43
N LYS A 3 13.99 -6.42 -4.55
CA LYS A 3 13.83 -4.99 -4.24
C LYS A 3 12.74 -4.29 -5.07
N PHE A 4 12.66 -4.57 -6.37
CA PHE A 4 11.64 -3.99 -7.25
C PHE A 4 10.24 -4.46 -6.86
N ALA A 5 10.09 -5.76 -6.60
CA ALA A 5 8.82 -6.33 -6.13
C ALA A 5 8.40 -5.70 -4.79
N LEU A 6 9.34 -5.49 -3.87
CA LEU A 6 9.06 -4.87 -2.58
C LEU A 6 8.66 -3.39 -2.72
N THR A 7 9.28 -2.65 -3.65
CA THR A 7 8.86 -1.28 -3.98
C THR A 7 7.42 -1.23 -4.52
N LEU A 8 7.05 -2.14 -5.43
CA LEU A 8 5.68 -2.26 -5.94
C LEU A 8 4.66 -2.59 -4.83
N VAL A 9 5.01 -3.49 -3.90
CA VAL A 9 4.17 -3.82 -2.75
C VAL A 9 3.96 -2.61 -1.83
N ILE A 10 5.02 -1.83 -1.56
CA ILE A 10 4.92 -0.60 -0.74
C ILE A 10 3.99 0.40 -1.41
N ILE A 11 4.15 0.64 -2.72
CA ILE A 11 3.29 1.56 -3.48
C ILE A 11 1.83 1.10 -3.42
N GLY A 12 1.56 -0.19 -3.63
CA GLY A 12 0.21 -0.77 -3.55
C GLY A 12 -0.40 -0.65 -2.15
N ALA A 13 0.38 -0.90 -1.10
CA ALA A 13 -0.07 -0.80 0.28
C ALA A 13 -0.39 0.65 0.69
N LEU A 14 0.42 1.62 0.27
CA LEU A 14 0.13 3.03 0.49
C LEU A 14 -1.18 3.44 -0.21
N ASN A 15 -1.40 3.00 -1.46
CA ASN A 15 -2.67 3.23 -2.15
C ASN A 15 -3.86 2.63 -1.37
N TRP A 16 -3.74 1.39 -0.89
CA TRP A 16 -4.82 0.77 -0.12
C TRP A 16 -5.06 1.45 1.23
N LEU A 17 -4.03 1.96 1.90
CA LEU A 17 -4.20 2.77 3.11
C LEU A 17 -5.02 4.03 2.84
N LEU A 18 -4.74 4.72 1.72
CA LEU A 18 -5.46 5.92 1.29
C LEU A 18 -6.94 5.62 0.99
N ILE A 19 -7.22 4.47 0.38
CA ILE A 19 -8.60 3.99 0.15
C ILE A 19 -9.31 3.66 1.47
N GLY A 20 -8.61 3.03 2.42
CA GLY A 20 -9.18 2.68 3.73
C GLY A 20 -9.57 3.88 4.58
N LEU A 21 -8.70 4.89 4.64
CA LEU A 21 -8.89 6.08 5.49
C LEU A 21 -9.73 7.17 4.82
N PHE A 22 -9.43 7.48 3.56
CA PHE A 22 -9.99 8.64 2.85
C PHE A 22 -10.88 8.25 1.67
N GLN A 23 -11.00 6.94 1.36
CA GLN A 23 -11.68 6.43 0.16
C GLN A 23 -11.10 6.96 -1.15
N TRP A 24 -9.86 7.44 -1.09
CA TRP A 24 -9.21 8.08 -2.20
C TRP A 24 -8.21 7.11 -2.82
N ASP A 25 -8.40 6.83 -4.10
CA ASP A 25 -7.54 5.93 -4.86
C ASP A 25 -6.56 6.75 -5.71
N LEU A 26 -5.29 6.71 -5.31
CA LEU A 26 -4.18 7.43 -5.93
C LEU A 26 -3.95 6.96 -7.37
N VAL A 27 -4.14 5.66 -7.64
CA VAL A 27 -3.95 5.06 -8.97
C VAL A 27 -5.01 5.62 -9.93
N SER A 28 -6.28 5.63 -9.53
CA SER A 28 -7.37 6.25 -10.27
C SER A 28 -7.15 7.75 -10.47
N ALA A 29 -6.63 8.47 -9.47
CA ALA A 29 -6.31 9.89 -9.59
C ALA A 29 -5.21 10.18 -10.63
N LEU A 30 -4.23 9.29 -10.78
CA LEU A 30 -3.13 9.43 -11.75
C LEU A 30 -3.50 8.97 -13.16
N LEU A 31 -4.33 7.94 -13.28
CA LEU A 31 -4.71 7.32 -14.55
C LEU A 31 -6.05 7.83 -15.13
N GLY A 32 -6.69 8.81 -14.49
CA GLY A 32 -7.88 9.48 -15.01
C GLY A 32 -9.21 8.74 -14.77
N GLY A 33 -9.33 8.00 -13.66
CA GLY A 33 -10.57 7.37 -13.21
C GLY A 33 -11.20 8.07 -12.00
N ASP A 34 -12.37 7.57 -11.56
CA ASP A 34 -13.04 8.04 -10.34
C ASP A 34 -12.11 7.92 -9.13
N SER A 35 -11.62 9.06 -8.66
CA SER A 35 -10.61 9.13 -7.58
C SER A 35 -11.21 8.82 -6.22
N HIS A 36 -12.54 8.93 -6.09
CA HIS A 36 -13.25 8.71 -4.84
C HIS A 36 -14.21 7.54 -5.01
N ARG A 37 -13.97 6.46 -4.26
CA ARG A 37 -14.78 5.24 -4.35
C ARG A 37 -15.51 5.01 -3.03
N ALA A 38 -16.84 4.94 -3.05
CA ALA A 38 -17.61 4.55 -1.88
C ALA A 38 -17.31 3.09 -1.52
N SER A 39 -16.56 2.87 -0.43
CA SER A 39 -16.25 1.54 0.09
C SER A 39 -17.05 1.26 1.35
N SER A 40 -17.65 0.06 1.42
CA SER A 40 -18.34 -0.42 2.62
C SER A 40 -17.43 -0.35 3.84
N GLY A 41 -18.00 -0.06 5.03
CA GLY A 41 -17.23 0.12 6.27
C GLY A 41 -16.30 -1.04 6.60
N LEU A 42 -16.69 -2.26 6.26
CA LEU A 42 -15.88 -3.48 6.42
C LEU A 42 -14.66 -3.49 5.48
N SER A 43 -14.83 -3.06 4.24
CA SER A 43 -13.74 -2.94 3.25
C SER A 43 -12.68 -1.93 3.70
N ARG A 44 -13.09 -0.82 4.32
CA ARG A 44 -12.15 0.19 4.85
C ARG A 44 -11.22 -0.38 5.91
N ILE A 45 -11.74 -1.23 6.79
CA ILE A 45 -10.93 -1.90 7.83
C ILE A 45 -9.88 -2.78 7.17
N ILE A 46 -10.28 -3.60 6.19
CA ILE A 46 -9.34 -4.48 5.46
C ILE A 46 -8.27 -3.66 4.74
N TYR A 47 -8.66 -2.61 4.01
CA TYR A 47 -7.72 -1.75 3.30
C TYR A 47 -6.74 -1.04 4.24
N THR A 48 -7.21 -0.60 5.41
CA THR A 48 -6.35 0.02 6.43
C THR A 48 -5.35 -0.98 7.01
N VAL A 49 -5.80 -2.20 7.34
CA VAL A 49 -4.93 -3.27 7.87
C VAL A 49 -3.89 -3.69 6.85
N VAL A 50 -4.29 -3.90 5.58
CA VAL A 50 -3.34 -4.26 4.51
C VAL A 50 -2.35 -3.13 4.26
N GLY A 51 -2.81 -1.87 4.26
CA GLY A 51 -1.94 -0.71 4.13
C GLY A 51 -0.90 -0.62 5.26
N LEU A 52 -1.32 -0.86 6.50
CA LEU A 52 -0.41 -0.94 7.66
C LEU A 52 0.61 -2.08 7.52
N CYS A 53 0.16 -3.27 7.08
CA CYS A 53 1.05 -4.41 6.86
C CYS A 53 2.12 -4.11 5.80
N GLY A 54 1.75 -3.43 4.71
CA GLY A 54 2.74 -3.06 3.69
C GLY A 54 3.70 -1.95 4.12
N ILE A 55 3.28 -1.03 5.00
CA ILE A 55 4.19 -0.10 5.69
C ILE A 55 5.17 -0.89 6.57
N TYR A 56 4.71 -1.92 7.27
CA TYR A 56 5.58 -2.78 8.06
C TYR A 56 6.62 -3.52 7.19
N CYS A 57 6.26 -3.91 5.95
CA CYS A 57 7.21 -4.48 4.99
C CYS A 57 8.33 -3.52 4.59
N VAL A 58 8.19 -2.20 4.74
CA VAL A 58 9.29 -1.24 4.55
C VAL A 58 10.44 -1.55 5.50
N ARG A 59 10.17 -2.07 6.70
CA ARG A 59 11.20 -2.47 7.66
C ARG A 59 12.08 -3.61 7.13
N PHE A 60 11.51 -4.49 6.31
CA PHE A 60 12.23 -5.58 5.64
C PHE A 60 13.22 -5.07 4.59
N TYR A 61 12.95 -3.93 3.95
CA TYR A 61 13.90 -3.26 3.05
C TYR A 61 15.21 -2.87 3.75
N SER A 62 15.17 -2.69 5.08
CA SER A 62 16.35 -2.35 5.88
C SER A 62 17.11 -3.58 6.40
N ASP A 63 16.49 -4.76 6.42
CA ASP A 63 17.10 -6.01 6.92
C ASP A 63 18.02 -6.66 5.86
N ASP A 64 17.75 -6.44 4.57
CA ASP A 64 18.64 -6.81 3.45
C ASP A 64 20.05 -6.18 3.53
N LYS A 65 20.28 -5.22 4.44
CA LYS A 65 21.63 -4.69 4.70
C LYS A 65 22.50 -5.61 5.55
N HIS A 66 21.95 -6.69 6.15
CA HIS A 66 22.67 -7.54 7.10
C HIS A 66 22.80 -9.02 6.70
N ALA A 67 22.14 -9.49 5.64
CA ALA A 67 22.24 -10.89 5.20
C ALA A 67 23.46 -11.22 4.30
N VAL A 68 24.45 -10.32 4.20
CA VAL A 68 25.68 -10.52 3.41
C VAL A 68 26.93 -10.56 4.31
N ARG A 69 26.82 -11.10 5.53
CA ARG A 69 27.96 -11.41 6.40
C ARG A 69 27.88 -12.84 6.88
#